data_AF-A0A9D2DJB4-F1
#
_entry.id   AF-A0A9D2DJB4-F1
#
_cell.length_a   1.000
_cell.length_b   1.000
_cell.length_c   1.000
_cell.angle_alpha   90.00
_cell.angle_beta   90.00
_cell.angle_gamma   90.00
#
_symmetry.space_group_name_H-M   'P 1'
#
loop_
_entity.id
_entity.type
_entity.pdbx_description
1 polymer ?
#
loop_
_entity_poly.entity_id
_entity_poly.type
_entity_poly.pdbx_seq_one_letter_code
_entity_poly.pdbx_strand_id
1 'polypeptide(L)'
;MKRQVSFEDTQDSYRFVLVGDGETAFEIGKGTLTFSTNDFYKLFFMGLKEKPEYELVQPADSLQGQAKHVFDTVKAIFKKACDSIDASWFVEDEEQAAESVDALSEESF
;
A
#
# COMPACT_ATOMS: atom_id res chain seq x y z
N MET A 1 -7.82 3.83 -8.77
CA MET A 1 -7.58 2.71 -9.73
C MET A 1 -6.90 1.54 -9.02
N LYS A 2 -7.10 0.28 -9.46
CA LYS A 2 -6.40 -0.88 -8.85
C LYS A 2 -4.93 -0.89 -9.24
N ARG A 3 -4.06 -0.92 -8.23
CA ARG A 3 -2.61 -1.04 -8.38
C ARG A 3 -2.21 -2.52 -8.38
N GLN A 4 -1.42 -2.94 -9.35
CA GLN A 4 -0.97 -4.32 -9.45
C GLN A 4 0.34 -4.53 -8.69
N VAL A 5 0.45 -5.64 -7.99
CA VAL A 5 1.65 -6.07 -7.28
C VAL A 5 2.06 -7.44 -7.81
N SER A 6 3.19 -7.53 -8.49
CA SER A 6 3.71 -8.81 -8.96
C SER A 6 4.43 -9.54 -7.82
N PHE A 7 4.38 -10.87 -7.86
CA PHE A 7 5.12 -11.74 -6.96
C PHE A 7 6.27 -12.43 -7.69
N GLU A 8 7.47 -12.35 -7.13
CA GLU A 8 8.67 -13.02 -7.62
C GLU A 8 9.22 -13.95 -6.55
N ASP A 9 9.41 -15.21 -6.92
CA ASP A 9 10.09 -16.21 -6.08
C ASP A 9 11.56 -16.29 -6.50
N THR A 10 12.44 -15.59 -5.79
CA THR A 10 13.89 -15.57 -6.10
C THR A 10 14.65 -16.59 -5.28
N GLN A 11 15.95 -16.74 -5.49
CA GLN A 11 16.75 -17.72 -4.75
C GLN A 11 16.71 -17.50 -3.23
N ASP A 12 16.82 -16.24 -2.78
CA ASP A 12 17.03 -15.89 -1.38
C ASP A 12 15.81 -15.22 -0.72
N SER A 13 14.88 -14.69 -1.52
CA SER A 13 13.75 -13.90 -1.02
C SER A 13 12.47 -14.05 -1.85
N TYR A 14 11.34 -13.80 -1.21
CA TYR A 14 10.06 -13.55 -1.87
C TYR A 14 9.89 -12.06 -2.05
N ARG A 15 9.68 -11.60 -3.29
CA ARG A 15 9.61 -10.17 -3.62
C ARG A 15 8.22 -9.80 -4.11
N PHE A 16 7.72 -8.67 -3.65
CA PHE A 16 6.46 -8.06 -4.07
C PHE A 16 6.76 -6.70 -4.69
N VAL A 17 6.52 -6.56 -5.99
CA VAL A 17 6.92 -5.37 -6.76
C VAL A 17 5.67 -4.64 -7.24
N LEU A 18 5.61 -3.33 -7.00
CA LEU A 18 4.52 -2.51 -7.51
C LEU A 18 4.72 -2.29 -9.02
N VAL A 19 3.75 -2.74 -9.82
CA VAL A 19 3.80 -2.61 -11.28
C VAL A 19 3.74 -1.13 -11.66
N GLY A 20 4.76 -0.65 -12.38
CA GLY A 20 4.90 0.75 -12.79
C GLY A 20 5.89 1.57 -11.95
N ASP A 21 6.29 1.08 -10.76
CA ASP A 21 7.30 1.74 -9.91
C ASP A 21 8.70 1.12 -10.08
N GLY A 22 8.78 -0.16 -10.45
CA GLY A 22 9.94 -0.85 -11.06
C GLY A 22 11.25 -0.95 -10.27
N GLU A 23 11.57 0.03 -9.44
CA GLU A 23 12.82 0.16 -8.69
C GLU A 23 12.68 -0.33 -7.25
N THR A 24 11.47 -0.30 -6.70
CA THR A 24 11.20 -0.58 -5.28
C THR A 24 10.43 -1.89 -5.09
N ALA A 25 10.99 -2.81 -4.31
CA ALA A 25 10.39 -4.11 -3.99
C ALA A 25 10.27 -4.31 -2.48
N PHE A 26 9.17 -4.91 -2.04
CA PHE A 26 9.01 -5.40 -0.68
C PHE A 26 9.50 -6.85 -0.61
N GLU A 27 10.49 -7.11 0.25
CA GLU A 27 11.20 -8.39 0.28
C GLU A 27 11.01 -9.13 1.61
N ILE A 28 10.82 -10.45 1.51
CA ILE A 28 10.76 -11.37 2.64
C ILE A 28 11.84 -12.42 2.45
N GLY A 29 12.86 -12.42 3.32
CA GLY A 29 13.95 -13.39 3.26
C GLY A 29 13.46 -14.81 3.56
N LYS A 30 13.82 -15.79 2.72
CA LYS A 30 13.38 -17.19 2.88
C LYS A 30 13.91 -17.85 4.16
N GLY A 31 15.12 -17.46 4.58
CA GLY A 31 15.77 -18.01 5.77
C GLY A 31 15.18 -17.52 7.09
N THR A 32 14.59 -16.32 7.11
CA THR A 32 14.08 -15.69 8.34
C THR A 32 12.57 -15.57 8.36
N LEU A 33 11.91 -15.49 7.20
CA LEU A 33 10.48 -15.18 7.05
C LEU A 33 10.04 -13.90 7.76
N THR A 34 10.99 -12.98 7.95
CA THR A 34 10.77 -11.68 8.56
C THR A 34 10.71 -10.62 7.48
N PHE A 35 9.91 -9.58 7.73
CA PHE A 35 9.84 -8.41 6.87
C PHE A 35 9.70 -7.15 7.71
N SER A 36 10.07 -6.02 7.11
CA SER A 36 9.94 -4.70 7.73
C SER A 36 8.53 -4.16 7.47
N THR A 37 7.76 -3.97 8.54
CA THR A 37 6.45 -3.30 8.46
C THR A 37 6.59 -1.84 8.05
N ASN A 38 7.71 -1.21 8.37
CA ASN A 38 8.02 0.17 7.98
C ASN A 38 8.19 0.28 6.46
N ASP A 39 8.93 -0.65 5.87
CA ASP A 39 9.17 -0.66 4.41
C ASP A 39 7.88 -1.01 3.68
N PHE A 40 7.09 -1.96 4.20
CA PHE A 40 5.76 -2.26 3.69
C PHE A 40 4.85 -1.02 3.67
N TYR A 41 4.81 -0.27 4.78
CA TYR A 41 4.02 0.96 4.86
C TYR A 41 4.52 2.03 3.88
N LYS A 42 5.84 2.28 3.84
CA LYS A 42 6.43 3.29 2.94
C LYS A 42 6.14 3.00 1.47
N LEU A 43 6.24 1.73 1.09
CA LEU A 43 6.12 1.32 -0.30
C LEU A 43 4.66 1.30 -0.78
N PHE A 44 3.72 0.87 0.06
CA PHE A 44 2.33 0.66 -0.35
C PHE A 44 1.32 1.66 0.23
N PHE A 45 1.64 2.41 1.28
CA PHE A 45 0.63 3.20 2.01
C PHE A 45 1.06 4.63 2.35
N MET A 46 2.32 5.00 2.13
CA MET A 46 2.77 6.38 2.32
C MET A 46 2.31 7.29 1.17
N GLY A 47 1.84 8.49 1.51
CA GLY A 47 1.48 9.51 0.51
C GLY A 47 0.25 9.19 -0.34
N LEU A 48 -0.66 8.34 0.16
CA LEU A 48 -1.91 8.03 -0.51
C LEU A 48 -2.78 9.28 -0.67
N LYS A 49 -3.27 9.50 -1.90
CA LYS A 49 -4.25 10.55 -2.24
C LYS A 49 -5.68 10.03 -2.37
N GLU A 50 -5.83 8.72 -2.42
CA GLU A 50 -7.12 8.02 -2.49
C GLU A 50 -7.00 6.68 -1.76
N LYS A 51 -8.15 6.09 -1.44
CA LYS A 51 -8.21 4.76 -0.85
C LYS A 51 -7.50 3.75 -1.78
N PRO A 52 -6.48 3.03 -1.28
CA PRO A 52 -5.71 2.12 -2.11
C PRO A 52 -6.50 0.84 -2.38
N GLU A 53 -6.44 0.37 -3.62
CA GLU A 53 -6.87 -0.97 -4.00
C GLU A 53 -5.71 -1.70 -4.67
N TYR A 54 -5.36 -2.88 -4.15
CA TYR A 54 -4.25 -3.68 -4.65
C TYR A 54 -4.73 -5.02 -5.23
N GLU A 55 -4.12 -5.41 -6.34
CA GLU A 55 -4.29 -6.73 -6.95
C GLU A 55 -2.94 -7.44 -7.00
N LEU A 56 -2.82 -8.53 -6.23
CA LEU A 56 -1.62 -9.35 -6.25
C LEU A 56 -1.69 -10.34 -7.40
N VAL A 57 -0.77 -10.18 -8.36
CA VAL A 57 -0.65 -11.01 -9.54
C VAL A 57 0.21 -12.22 -9.20
N GLN A 58 -0.41 -13.40 -9.26
CA GLN A 58 0.29 -14.67 -9.10
C GLN A 58 1.12 -14.97 -10.36
N PRO A 59 2.32 -15.57 -10.25
CA PRO A 59 3.03 -16.08 -11.41
C PRO A 59 2.22 -17.15 -12.16
N ALA A 60 2.56 -17.36 -13.44
CA ALA A 60 1.86 -18.29 -14.33
C ALA A 60 1.86 -19.74 -13.80
N ASP A 61 2.90 -20.11 -13.06
CA ASP A 61 2.97 -21.40 -12.37
C ASP A 61 2.21 -21.36 -11.05
N SER A 62 1.49 -22.44 -10.74
CA SER A 62 0.79 -22.56 -9.48
C SER A 62 1.78 -22.56 -8.31
N LEU A 63 1.69 -21.56 -7.42
CA LEU A 63 2.53 -21.49 -6.22
C LEU A 63 2.27 -22.70 -5.31
N GLN A 64 3.34 -23.28 -4.78
CA GLN A 64 3.27 -24.41 -3.86
C GLN A 64 4.08 -24.17 -2.58
N GLY A 65 3.77 -24.94 -1.53
CA GLY A 65 4.52 -24.94 -0.28
C GLY A 65 4.64 -23.57 0.38
N GLN A 66 5.87 -23.23 0.78
CA GLN A 66 6.19 -21.99 1.51
C GLN A 66 5.87 -20.73 0.69
N ALA A 67 6.16 -20.74 -0.62
CA ALA A 67 5.88 -19.59 -1.50
C ALA A 67 4.38 -19.27 -1.54
N LYS A 68 3.53 -20.31 -1.63
CA LYS A 68 2.08 -20.14 -1.55
C LYS A 68 1.64 -19.55 -0.21
N HIS A 69 2.17 -20.08 0.89
CA HIS A 69 1.81 -19.60 2.23
C HIS A 69 2.19 -18.13 2.43
N VAL A 70 3.39 -17.73 1.99
CA VAL A 70 3.86 -16.34 2.06
C VAL A 70 2.98 -15.45 1.19
N PHE A 71 2.70 -15.85 -0.06
CA PHE A 71 1.83 -15.10 -0.94
C PHE A 71 0.43 -14.88 -0.36
N ASP A 72 -0.21 -15.94 0.14
CA ASP A 72 -1.55 -15.87 0.73
C ASP A 72 -1.56 -14.99 1.99
N THR A 73 -0.49 -15.06 2.81
CA THR A 73 -0.35 -14.23 4.01
C THR A 73 -0.23 -12.76 3.67
N VAL A 74 0.64 -12.41 2.72
CA VAL A 74 0.82 -11.02 2.29
C VAL A 74 -0.46 -10.50 1.62
N LYS A 75 -1.14 -11.32 0.82
CA LYS A 75 -2.46 -11.00 0.26
C LYS A 75 -3.49 -10.68 1.33
N ALA A 76 -3.53 -11.46 2.42
CA ALA A 76 -4.42 -11.20 3.54
C ALA A 76 -4.07 -9.89 4.28
N ILE A 77 -2.78 -9.57 4.42
CA ILE A 77 -2.32 -8.30 5.01
C ILE A 77 -2.79 -7.12 4.14
N PHE A 78 -2.58 -7.17 2.82
CA PHE A 78 -3.07 -6.16 1.89
C PHE A 78 -4.57 -5.94 2.02
N LYS A 79 -5.35 -7.03 1.96
CA LYS A 79 -6.80 -6.97 2.08
C LYS A 79 -7.21 -6.30 3.39
N LYS A 80 -6.65 -6.73 4.52
CA LYS A 80 -6.98 -6.18 5.83
C LYS A 80 -6.60 -4.70 5.94
N ALA A 81 -5.44 -4.31 5.44
CA ALA A 81 -4.99 -2.92 5.45
C ALA A 81 -5.92 -2.03 4.62
N CYS A 82 -6.21 -2.42 3.38
CA CYS A 82 -7.14 -1.69 2.49
C CYS A 82 -8.57 -1.63 3.05
N ASP A 83 -9.08 -2.71 3.64
CA ASP A 83 -10.41 -2.76 4.24
C ASP A 83 -10.50 -1.85 5.48
N SER A 84 -9.39 -1.64 6.19
CA SER A 84 -9.31 -0.76 7.37
C SER A 84 -9.13 0.72 7.03
N ILE A 85 -8.83 1.06 5.77
CA ILE A 85 -8.69 2.44 5.31
C ILE A 85 -10.06 2.95 4.88
N ASP A 86 -10.51 4.04 5.49
CA ASP A 86 -11.76 4.70 5.12
C ASP A 86 -11.55 5.61 3.90
N ALA A 87 -12.51 5.60 2.97
CA ALA A 87 -12.45 6.46 1.79
C ALA A 87 -12.66 7.94 2.15
N SER A 88 -13.38 8.23 3.24
CA SER A 88 -13.61 9.59 3.74
C SER A 88 -12.33 10.30 4.17
N TRP A 89 -11.26 9.57 4.49
CA TRP A 89 -9.96 10.15 4.86
C TRP A 89 -9.28 10.93 3.73
N PHE A 90 -9.75 10.76 2.49
CA PHE A 90 -9.19 11.38 1.29
C PHE A 90 -10.09 12.44 0.68
N VAL A 91 -11.26 12.71 1.28
CA VAL A 91 -12.11 13.81 0.87
C VAL A 91 -11.47 15.06 1.45
N GLU A 92 -10.91 15.92 0.60
CA GLU A 92 -10.57 17.28 1.01
C GLU A 92 -11.88 17.95 1.44
N ASP A 93 -11.99 18.34 2.71
CA ASP A 93 -13.06 19.22 3.16
C ASP A 93 -12.95 20.53 2.35
N GLU A 94 -13.72 20.63 1.26
CA GLU A 94 -13.93 21.90 0.55
C GLU A 94 -14.50 23.00 1.50
N GLU A 95 -14.96 22.62 2.70
CA GLU A 95 -15.47 23.55 3.72
C GLU A 95 -14.41 24.13 4.67
N GLN A 96 -13.19 23.57 4.79
CA GLN A 96 -12.17 24.16 5.69
C GLN A 96 -11.35 25.31 5.06
N ALA A 97 -11.44 25.51 3.74
CA ALA A 97 -10.81 26.66 3.08
C ALA A 97 -11.65 27.94 3.20
N ALA A 98 -12.94 27.86 3.55
CA ALA A 98 -13.83 29.01 3.61
C ALA A 98 -13.79 29.75 4.97
N GLU A 99 -13.44 29.10 6.08
CA GLU A 99 -13.41 29.75 7.41
C GLU A 99 -12.09 30.45 7.76
N SER A 100 -11.02 30.26 6.98
CA SER A 100 -9.73 30.93 7.27
C SER A 100 -9.55 32.30 6.59
N VAL A 101 -10.49 32.72 5.74
CA VAL A 101 -10.46 34.04 5.07
C VAL A 101 -11.40 35.07 5.69
N ASP A 102 -12.38 34.68 6.54
CA ASP A 102 -13.33 35.62 7.13
C ASP A 102 -12.90 36.18 8.50
N ALA A 103 -11.94 35.53 9.18
CA ALA A 103 -11.48 35.95 10.50
C ALA A 103 -10.37 37.04 10.49
N LEU A 104 -9.97 37.56 9.33
CA LEU A 104 -8.90 38.58 9.22
C LEU A 104 -9.36 39.92 8.61
N SER A 105 -10.65 40.10 8.30
CA SER A 105 -11.16 41.32 7.65
C SER A 105 -11.94 42.29 8.55
N GLU A 106 -12.22 41.97 9.82
CA GLU A 106 -13.07 42.82 10.67
C GLU A 106 -12.41 43.48 11.90
N GLU A 107 -11.07 43.53 11.99
CA GLU A 107 -10.39 44.40 13.00
C GLU A 107 -9.48 45.45 12.35
N SER A 108 -10.03 46.21 11.41
CA SER A 108 -9.39 47.42 10.90
C SER A 108 -10.43 48.42 10.43
N PHE A 109 -11.10 49.13 11.34
CA PHE A 109 -11.52 50.53 11.17
C PHE A 109 -11.92 51.17 12.50
#